data_AF-A0A9D6HNM8-F1
#
_entry.id   AF-A0A9D6HNM8-F1
#
_cell.length_a   1.000
_cell.length_b   1.000
_cell.length_c   1.000
_cell.angle_alpha   90.00
_cell.angle_beta   90.00
_cell.angle_gamma   90.00
#
_symmetry.space_group_name_H-M   'P 1'
#
loop_
_entity.id
_entity.type
_entity.pdbx_description
1 polymer ?
#
loop_
_entity_poly.entity_id
_entity_poly.type
_entity_poly.pdbx_seq_one_letter_code
_entity_poly.pdbx_strand_id
1 'polypeptide(L)'
;MSFMESLRLDRFTVVAIDTSSGRVRSKGDADACTDLACSGETLVASDDGVGTDLAALNPGDIVKLEGPPGHPRRIVVVRRVWEELTSPEL
;
A
#
# COMPACT_ATOMS: atom_id res chain seq x y z
N MET A 1 16.82 2.01 19.16
CA MET A 1 16.43 1.75 17.75
C MET A 1 15.81 3.01 17.20
N SER A 2 16.33 3.51 16.08
CA SER A 2 15.99 4.84 15.56
C SER A 2 14.66 4.82 14.81
N PHE A 3 13.84 5.86 14.96
CA PHE A 3 12.54 6.04 14.28
C PHE A 3 12.65 5.95 12.73
N MET A 4 13.84 6.23 12.20
CA MET A 4 14.16 6.10 10.77
C MET A 4 14.24 4.64 10.29
N GLU A 5 14.62 3.68 11.15
CA GLU A 5 14.68 2.26 10.76
C GLU A 5 13.29 1.63 10.71
N SER A 6 12.39 2.00 11.63
CA SER A 6 11.01 1.50 11.60
C SER A 6 10.21 2.04 10.42
N LEU A 7 10.54 3.22 9.92
CA LEU A 7 9.93 3.80 8.70
C LEU A 7 10.36 3.10 7.41
N ARG A 8 11.50 2.39 7.41
CA ARG A 8 12.02 1.66 6.24
C ARG A 8 11.46 0.25 6.14
N LEU A 9 11.21 -0.41 7.27
CA LEU A 9 10.82 -1.83 7.35
C LEU A 9 9.35 -2.10 7.04
N ASP A 10 8.50 -1.08 6.96
CA ASP A 10 7.05 -1.24 6.83
C ASP A 10 6.52 -0.86 5.43
N ARG A 11 7.37 -1.01 4.40
CA ARG A 11 6.99 -0.76 3.01
C ARG A 11 6.61 -2.06 2.34
N PHE A 12 5.42 -2.08 1.74
CA PHE A 12 4.87 -3.21 1.04
C PHE A 12 4.54 -2.81 -0.38
N THR A 13 4.90 -3.64 -1.35
CA THR A 13 4.52 -3.44 -2.75
C THR A 13 3.19 -4.11 -2.99
N VAL A 14 2.20 -3.40 -3.50
CA VAL A 14 0.92 -3.99 -3.90
C VAL A 14 1.16 -4.88 -5.13
N VAL A 15 0.80 -6.14 -5.04
CA VAL A 15 0.96 -7.11 -6.15
C VAL A 15 -0.35 -7.30 -6.89
N ALA A 16 -1.46 -7.36 -6.14
CA ALA A 16 -2.79 -7.52 -6.69
C ALA A 16 -3.83 -6.92 -5.74
N ILE A 17 -4.93 -6.44 -6.30
CA ILE A 17 -6.06 -5.91 -5.56
C ILE A 17 -7.31 -6.66 -6.03
N ASP A 18 -8.06 -7.20 -5.09
CA ASP A 18 -9.36 -7.82 -5.30
C ASP A 18 -10.42 -6.98 -4.59
N THR A 19 -11.01 -6.05 -5.33
CA THR A 19 -12.06 -5.15 -4.83
C THR A 19 -13.37 -5.89 -4.56
N SER A 20 -13.59 -7.04 -5.20
CA SER A 20 -14.81 -7.84 -5.04
C SER A 20 -14.89 -8.54 -3.68
N SER A 21 -13.73 -8.94 -3.15
CA SER A 21 -13.57 -9.61 -1.86
C SER A 21 -12.93 -8.74 -0.78
N GLY A 22 -12.57 -7.50 -1.11
CA GLY A 22 -11.90 -6.56 -0.20
C GLY A 22 -10.51 -7.03 0.20
N ARG A 23 -9.77 -7.67 -0.70
CA ARG A 23 -8.44 -8.22 -0.41
C ARG A 23 -7.36 -7.49 -1.19
N VAL A 24 -6.23 -7.25 -0.53
CA VAL A 24 -5.05 -6.67 -1.16
C VAL A 24 -3.89 -7.62 -0.92
N ARG A 25 -3.28 -8.11 -2.00
CA ARG A 25 -2.03 -8.86 -1.91
C ARG A 25 -0.88 -7.89 -1.97
N SER A 26 -0.01 -7.95 -0.97
CA SER A 26 1.16 -7.11 -0.87
C SER A 26 2.42 -7.95 -0.65
N LYS A 27 3.56 -7.45 -1.11
CA LYS A 27 4.87 -8.09 -1.01
C LYS A 27 5.76 -7.23 -0.13
N GLY A 28 6.21 -7.80 0.99
CA GLY A 28 7.18 -7.14 1.88
C GLY A 28 8.63 -7.37 1.44
N ASP A 29 9.57 -6.85 2.23
CA ASP A 29 11.03 -6.94 2.00
C ASP A 29 11.56 -8.38 1.95
N ALA A 30 10.95 -9.30 2.71
CA ALA A 30 11.32 -10.72 2.73
C ALA A 30 10.84 -11.51 1.49
N ASP A 31 10.46 -10.84 0.40
CA ASP A 31 9.87 -11.41 -0.81
C ASP A 31 8.56 -12.21 -0.58
N ALA A 32 8.02 -12.18 0.64
CA ALA A 32 6.81 -12.88 1.03
C ALA A 32 5.56 -12.10 0.60
N CYS A 33 4.68 -12.78 -0.13
CA CYS A 33 3.35 -12.27 -0.46
C CYS A 33 2.40 -12.52 0.71
N THR A 34 1.77 -11.46 1.19
CA THR A 34 0.77 -11.49 2.25
C THR A 34 -0.55 -10.99 1.70
N ASP A 35 -1.61 -11.78 1.92
CA ASP A 35 -2.99 -11.38 1.64
C ASP A 35 -3.54 -10.59 2.82
N LEU A 36 -3.91 -9.34 2.56
CA LEU A 36 -4.50 -8.43 3.54
C LEU A 36 -6.01 -8.43 3.35
N ALA A 37 -6.74 -8.64 4.45
CA ALA A 37 -8.17 -8.45 4.48
C ALA A 37 -8.47 -6.99 4.82
N CYS A 38 -8.98 -6.25 3.85
CA CYS A 38 -9.42 -4.88 4.01
C CYS A 38 -10.95 -4.89 4.23
N SER A 39 -11.41 -4.24 5.30
CA SER A 39 -12.84 -4.04 5.51
C SER A 39 -13.30 -2.79 4.73
N GLY A 40 -14.61 -2.59 4.60
CA GLY A 40 -15.15 -1.34 4.02
C GLY A 40 -14.81 -0.07 4.81
N GLU A 41 -14.19 -0.22 5.99
CA GLU A 41 -13.68 0.86 6.84
C GLU A 41 -12.17 1.11 6.65
N THR A 42 -11.49 0.29 5.84
CA THR A 42 -10.06 0.46 5.58
C THR A 42 -9.85 1.77 4.80
N LEU A 43 -9.10 2.68 5.40
CA LEU A 43 -8.79 3.98 4.81
C LEU A 43 -7.56 3.86 3.89
N VAL A 44 -7.68 4.32 2.65
CA VAL A 44 -6.58 4.46 1.70
C VAL A 44 -6.18 5.94 1.63
N ALA A 45 -5.04 6.27 2.21
CA ALA A 45 -4.47 7.62 2.16
C ALA A 45 -3.42 7.70 1.06
N SER A 46 -3.61 8.61 0.11
CA SER A 46 -2.68 8.90 -0.99
C SER A 46 -2.34 10.40 -1.02
N ASP A 47 -1.40 10.81 -1.86
CA ASP A 47 -1.03 12.23 -2.01
C ASP A 47 -2.22 13.08 -2.51
N ASP A 48 -3.04 12.52 -3.40
CA ASP A 48 -4.28 13.14 -3.91
C ASP A 48 -5.43 13.22 -2.88
N GLY A 49 -5.26 12.65 -1.68
CA GLY A 49 -6.24 12.68 -0.60
C GLY A 49 -6.50 11.33 0.08
N VAL A 50 -7.43 11.34 1.04
CA VAL A 50 -7.85 10.15 1.79
C VAL A 50 -9.19 9.65 1.24
N GLY A 51 -9.23 8.41 0.77
CA GLY A 51 -10.44 7.70 0.36
C GLY A 51 -10.61 6.39 1.13
N THR A 52 -11.77 5.75 1.03
CA THR A 52 -12.02 4.39 1.54
C THR A 52 -11.98 3.33 0.45
N ASP A 53 -11.68 3.74 -0.79
CA ASP A 53 -11.77 2.86 -1.95
C ASP A 53 -10.43 2.21 -2.27
N LEU A 54 -10.39 0.88 -2.22
CA LEU A 54 -9.25 0.09 -2.67
C LEU A 54 -8.99 0.26 -4.17
N ALA A 55 -9.98 0.71 -4.95
CA ALA A 55 -9.79 1.06 -6.35
C ALA A 55 -8.80 2.22 -6.56
N ALA A 56 -8.47 2.98 -5.51
CA ALA A 56 -7.42 3.98 -5.56
C ALA A 56 -6.00 3.39 -5.53
N LEU A 57 -5.83 2.10 -5.24
CA LEU A 57 -4.54 1.41 -5.26
C LEU A 57 -4.26 0.83 -6.65
N ASN A 58 -2.99 0.81 -7.06
CA ASN A 58 -2.56 0.11 -8.26
C ASN A 58 -1.55 -0.99 -7.93
N PRO A 59 -1.54 -2.10 -8.69
CA PRO A 59 -0.43 -3.06 -8.64
C PRO A 59 0.90 -2.35 -8.95
N GLY A 60 1.89 -2.54 -8.10
CA GLY A 60 3.19 -1.87 -8.12
C GLY A 60 3.30 -0.69 -7.16
N ASP A 61 2.19 -0.17 -6.63
CA ASP A 61 2.26 0.91 -5.63
C ASP A 61 2.96 0.43 -4.36
N ILE A 62 3.79 1.29 -3.78
CA ILE A 62 4.42 1.03 -2.48
C ILE A 62 3.57 1.69 -1.41
N VAL A 63 3.04 0.86 -0.53
CA VAL A 63 2.17 1.27 0.57
C VAL A 63 2.81 0.96 1.91
N LYS A 64 2.38 1.70 2.94
CA LYS A 64 2.62 1.41 4.34
C LYS A 64 1.31 0.95 4.96
N LEU A 65 1.37 -0.09 5.77
CA LEU A 65 0.19 -0.67 6.39
C LEU A 65 0.15 -0.26 7.86
N GLU A 66 -0.93 0.39 8.27
CA GLU A 66 -1.14 0.74 9.67
C GLU A 66 -2.31 -0.06 10.24
N GLY A 67 -2.03 -0.78 11.32
CA GLY A 67 -3.01 -1.62 11.99
C GLY A 67 -2.46 -2.99 12.35
N PRO A 68 -3.33 -3.92 12.78
CA PRO A 68 -2.93 -5.29 13.05
C PRO A 68 -2.47 -6.01 11.78
N PRO A 69 -1.48 -6.93 11.87
CA PRO A 69 -0.97 -7.67 10.73
C PRO A 69 -2.10 -8.47 10.05
N GLY A 70 -2.15 -8.40 8.72
CA GLY A 70 -3.20 -9.02 7.91
C GLY A 70 -4.53 -8.27 7.83
N HIS A 71 -4.77 -7.28 8.72
CA HIS A 71 -6.01 -6.50 8.77
C HIS A 71 -5.70 -5.01 8.92
N PRO A 72 -5.14 -4.36 7.87
CA PRO A 72 -4.79 -2.95 7.93
C PRO A 72 -6.04 -2.09 8.10
N ARG A 73 -5.99 -1.18 9.08
CA ARG A 73 -7.02 -0.14 9.26
C ARG A 73 -6.79 1.03 8.31
N ARG A 74 -5.52 1.31 8.01
CA ARG A 74 -5.13 2.37 7.08
C ARG A 74 -3.99 1.89 6.19
N ILE A 75 -4.15 2.13 4.89
CA ILE A 75 -3.14 1.88 3.86
C ILE A 75 -2.69 3.24 3.38
N VAL A 76 -1.41 3.56 3.58
CA VAL A 76 -0.82 4.83 3.18
C VAL A 76 0.03 4.59 1.95
N VAL A 77 -0.35 5.15 0.81
CA VAL A 77 0.44 5.11 -0.41
C VAL A 77 1.65 6.03 -0.22
N VAL A 78 2.84 5.45 -0.28
CA VAL A 78 4.12 6.17 -0.08
C VAL A 78 4.81 6.45 -1.41
N ARG A 79 4.54 5.63 -2.44
CA ARG A 79 5.05 5.83 -3.80
C ARG A 79 4.11 5.16 -4.79
N ARG A 80 3.74 5.88 -5.85
CA ARG A 80 2.95 5.36 -6.96
C ARG A 80 3.86 4.71 -8.00
N VAL A 81 3.43 3.61 -8.60
CA VAL A 81 4.18 2.98 -9.71
C VAL A 81 4.19 3.87 -10.97
N TRP A 82 3.17 4.70 -11.15
CA TRP A 82 2.98 5.53 -12.35
C TRP A 82 3.82 6.82 -12.39
N GLU A 83 4.40 7.25 -11.26
CA GLU A 83 5.27 8.44 -11.24
C GLU A 83 6.65 8.20 -11.88
N GLU A 84 7.04 6.96 -12.19
CA GLU A 84 8.29 6.66 -12.90
C GLU A 84 8.22 6.78 -14.43
N LEU A 85 7.05 7.06 -15.02
CA LEU A 85 6.91 7.22 -16.48
C LEU A 85 6.79 8.67 -16.95
N THR A 86 6.80 9.65 -16.03
CA THR A 86 6.79 11.07 -16.37
C THR A 86 8.00 11.80 -15.78
N SER A 87 9.19 11.26 -15.99
CA SER A 87 10.39 12.11 -16.09
C SER A 87 10.71 12.28 -17.57
N PRO A 88 10.15 13.29 -18.27
CA PRO A 88 10.84 13.78 -19.43
C PRO A 88 12.13 14.41 -18.88
N GLU A 89 13.25 13.72 -19.10
CA GLU A 89 14.56 14.36 -19.09
C GLU A 89 14.44 15.57 -20.04
N LEU A 90 14.33 16.78 -19.47
CA LEU A 90 14.34 18.06 -20.18
C LEU A 90 15.57 18.84 -19.76
#